data_AF-A0A4Y9SLL9-F1
#
_entry.id   AF-A0A4Y9SLL9-F1
#
_cell.length_a   1.000
_cell.length_b   1.000
_cell.length_c   1.000
_cell.angle_alpha   90.00
_cell.angle_beta   90.00
_cell.angle_gamma   90.00
#
_symmetry.space_group_name_H-M   'P 1'
#
loop_
_entity.id
_entity.type
_entity.pdbx_description
1 polymer ?
#
loop_
_entity_poly.entity_id
_entity_poly.type
_entity_poly.pdbx_seq_one_letter_code
_entity_poly.pdbx_strand_id
1 'polypeptide(L)'
;VPEGAAHAGAASVDGAAAAPASGFATSAIPHNVVYLPQLKATMPQGALTRGDEHTIDLLGKIFETVYRDPSIPGEIRDLINFLQIPVLKAALLDKNFFFQDAHPARRLIELLSRLGWEQRKAPDDPVFQAMRRSVDRVGRDFDAEMEVFNDAVAELEAAIQSHEQAAEQALAEPIALAMRQEKRAIAVKSAQDAVRVRVGTGEVVAVVETFLQNRWTSVMTLAYTIEDDKPGAVNNATRTMDDLIWSVKPKATHEQRKELISKLPGLIQRLNKWLDVIKWQDAERLQFFAELAECHASIVRAPIELSPDRQLELAVEAAQKDALRRIEQEKAAEEAVARAEAELDDVELTVDSLERGMWVEFQQEDGTQRKVKLAWVSPRRTLFIFSTGARQEAFSMPAGQLVDALRDGKATLIGLEGVVGRALSEAIGAPANDPEHTAAA
;
A
#
# COMPACT_ATOMS: atom_id res chain seq x y z
N VAL A 1 59.54 34.07 -39.89
CA VAL A 1 60.80 33.99 -39.13
C VAL A 1 60.60 32.96 -38.04
N PRO A 2 61.11 31.73 -38.25
CA PRO A 2 61.12 30.63 -37.29
C PRO A 2 62.49 30.52 -36.60
N GLU A 3 62.54 29.97 -35.38
CA GLU A 3 63.74 29.43 -34.70
C GLU A 3 63.24 28.60 -33.50
N GLY A 4 63.69 27.40 -33.19
CA GLY A 4 64.81 26.63 -33.70
C GLY A 4 64.64 25.13 -33.42
N ALA A 5 65.53 24.37 -34.07
CA ALA A 5 65.52 22.92 -34.19
C ALA A 5 66.57 22.23 -33.31
N ALA A 6 66.56 20.88 -33.41
CA ALA A 6 67.62 19.91 -33.08
C ALA A 6 67.58 19.34 -31.64
N HIS A 7 67.81 18.04 -31.37
CA HIS A 7 68.42 16.97 -32.17
C HIS A 7 67.95 15.58 -31.71
N ALA A 8 68.11 14.62 -32.63
CA ALA A 8 67.88 13.18 -32.57
C ALA A 8 68.50 12.40 -31.39
N GLY A 9 67.88 11.25 -31.09
CA GLY A 9 68.47 10.16 -30.31
C GLY A 9 67.60 8.90 -30.39
N ALA A 10 67.87 8.05 -31.38
CA ALA A 10 67.28 6.72 -31.52
C ALA A 10 67.94 5.73 -30.55
N ALA A 11 67.14 4.95 -29.82
CA ALA A 11 67.56 3.68 -29.23
C ALA A 11 66.35 2.75 -29.09
N SER A 12 66.33 1.75 -29.97
CA SER A 12 65.49 0.56 -29.96
C SER A 12 65.99 -0.44 -28.92
N VAL A 13 65.15 -0.90 -27.99
CA VAL A 13 65.34 -2.17 -27.29
C VAL A 13 63.99 -2.78 -26.88
N ASP A 14 63.76 -4.00 -27.38
CA ASP A 14 62.96 -5.12 -26.89
C ASP A 14 61.46 -4.99 -26.62
N GLY A 15 60.71 -5.62 -27.54
CA GLY A 15 59.39 -6.16 -27.29
C GLY A 15 59.46 -7.35 -26.34
N ALA A 16 58.94 -7.16 -25.14
CA ALA A 16 58.51 -8.24 -24.26
C ALA A 16 57.00 -8.42 -24.44
N ALA A 17 56.63 -9.59 -24.93
CA ALA A 17 55.25 -10.03 -25.15
C ALA A 17 54.44 -9.94 -23.85
N ALA A 18 53.41 -9.09 -23.85
CA ALA A 18 52.34 -9.14 -22.85
C ALA A 18 51.51 -10.40 -23.12
N ALA A 19 51.66 -11.40 -22.25
CA ALA A 19 50.84 -12.60 -22.26
C ALA A 19 49.36 -12.24 -22.07
N PRO A 20 48.44 -12.75 -22.93
CA PRO A 20 47.02 -12.62 -22.67
C PRO A 20 46.65 -13.48 -21.46
N ALA A 21 45.93 -12.88 -20.51
CA ALA A 21 45.23 -13.59 -19.47
C ALA A 21 44.30 -14.63 -20.12
N SER A 22 44.74 -15.89 -20.09
CA SER A 22 43.92 -17.06 -20.42
C SER A 22 42.82 -17.11 -19.34
N GLY A 23 41.55 -16.95 -19.65
CA GLY A 23 40.80 -17.70 -20.65
C GLY A 23 39.94 -18.69 -19.87
N PHE A 24 38.74 -18.25 -19.46
CA PHE A 24 37.69 -19.16 -19.02
C PHE A 24 37.41 -20.11 -20.17
N ALA A 25 37.90 -21.34 -20.07
CA ALA A 25 37.41 -22.44 -20.88
C ALA A 25 35.99 -22.73 -20.38
N THR A 26 35.01 -22.12 -21.05
CA THR A 26 33.60 -22.48 -21.00
C THR A 26 33.46 -23.93 -21.46
N SER A 27 33.55 -24.86 -20.51
CA SER A 27 32.80 -26.10 -20.66
C SER A 27 31.33 -25.74 -20.46
N ALA A 28 30.56 -25.79 -21.55
CA ALA A 28 29.12 -25.61 -21.50
C ALA A 28 28.51 -26.80 -20.75
N ILE A 29 28.46 -26.70 -19.42
CA ILE A 29 27.69 -27.60 -18.58
C ILE A 29 26.22 -27.27 -18.87
N PRO A 30 25.37 -28.24 -19.26
CA PRO A 30 23.98 -27.95 -19.55
C PRO A 30 23.28 -27.41 -18.29
N HIS A 31 22.91 -26.13 -18.30
CA HIS A 31 22.30 -25.38 -17.18
C HIS A 31 20.89 -25.85 -16.75
N ASN A 32 20.47 -27.06 -17.16
CA ASN A 32 19.10 -27.57 -17.04
C ASN A 32 19.00 -28.94 -16.35
N VAL A 33 19.99 -29.32 -15.53
CA VAL A 33 20.02 -30.67 -14.94
C VAL A 33 20.19 -30.56 -13.43
N VAL A 34 19.25 -31.13 -12.67
CA VAL A 34 19.48 -31.44 -11.26
C VAL A 34 20.50 -32.58 -11.23
N TYR A 35 21.72 -32.31 -10.76
CA TYR A 35 22.84 -33.25 -10.84
C TYR A 35 22.80 -34.32 -9.74
N LEU A 36 22.02 -34.10 -8.69
CA LEU A 36 21.98 -34.96 -7.50
C LEU A 36 21.52 -36.41 -7.79
N PRO A 37 20.43 -36.66 -8.55
CA PRO A 37 20.04 -38.01 -8.93
C PRO A 37 21.08 -38.73 -9.81
N GLN A 38 21.75 -37.99 -10.70
CA GLN A 38 22.80 -38.54 -11.56
C GLN A 38 24.08 -38.86 -10.79
N LEU A 39 24.40 -38.05 -9.79
CA LEU A 39 25.52 -38.26 -8.88
C LEU A 39 25.33 -39.54 -8.04
N LYS A 40 24.11 -39.78 -7.54
CA LYS A 40 23.76 -41.04 -6.85
C LYS A 40 23.96 -42.26 -7.76
N ALA A 41 23.51 -42.17 -9.01
CA ALA A 41 23.59 -43.28 -9.98
C ALA A 41 25.01 -43.64 -10.43
N THR A 42 25.97 -42.72 -10.31
CA THR A 42 27.38 -42.95 -10.69
C THR A 42 28.26 -43.42 -9.54
N MET A 43 27.76 -43.44 -8.30
CA MET A 43 28.53 -43.91 -7.15
C MET A 43 28.55 -45.45 -7.05
N PRO A 44 29.68 -46.05 -6.62
CA PRO A 44 29.77 -47.49 -6.45
C PRO A 44 28.77 -48.01 -5.40
N GLN A 45 28.19 -49.19 -5.65
CA GLN A 45 27.22 -49.81 -4.75
C GLN A 45 27.82 -49.99 -3.35
N GLY A 46 27.14 -49.45 -2.32
CA GLY A 46 27.57 -49.49 -0.92
C GLY A 46 28.47 -48.33 -0.47
N ALA A 47 28.72 -47.33 -1.34
CA ALA A 47 29.51 -46.15 -0.97
C ALA A 47 28.77 -45.13 -0.09
N LEU A 48 27.43 -45.19 -0.05
CA LEU A 48 26.57 -44.28 0.71
C LEU A 48 25.79 -45.05 1.78
N THR A 49 25.52 -44.38 2.91
CA THR A 49 24.55 -44.91 3.87
C THR A 49 23.12 -44.69 3.34
N ARG A 50 22.15 -45.51 3.79
CA ARG A 50 20.73 -45.29 3.45
C ARG A 50 20.24 -43.87 3.82
N GLY A 51 20.78 -43.30 4.90
CA GLY A 51 20.45 -41.93 5.30
C GLY A 51 20.98 -40.87 4.33
N ASP A 52 22.15 -41.11 3.73
CA ASP A 52 22.74 -40.20 2.74
C ASP A 52 22.05 -40.31 1.38
N GLU A 53 21.64 -41.52 0.98
CA GLU A 53 20.79 -41.72 -0.20
C GLU A 53 19.47 -40.95 -0.09
N HIS A 54 18.77 -41.05 1.05
CA HIS A 54 17.56 -40.27 1.30
C HIS A 54 17.82 -38.76 1.31
N THR A 55 18.97 -38.31 1.83
CA THR A 55 19.36 -36.89 1.82
C THR A 55 19.51 -36.37 0.39
N ILE A 56 20.15 -37.15 -0.48
CA ILE A 56 20.33 -36.83 -1.90
C ILE A 56 18.97 -36.78 -2.62
N ASP A 57 18.09 -37.75 -2.39
CA ASP A 57 16.77 -37.80 -3.03
C ASP A 57 15.90 -36.60 -2.62
N LEU A 58 15.90 -36.24 -1.33
CA LEU A 58 15.10 -35.13 -0.80
C LEU A 58 15.60 -33.77 -1.31
N LEU A 59 16.92 -33.57 -1.35
CA LEU A 59 17.50 -32.39 -1.97
C LEU A 59 17.22 -32.33 -3.48
N GLY A 60 17.26 -33.47 -4.17
CA GLY A 60 16.88 -33.56 -5.58
C GLY A 60 15.47 -33.03 -5.82
N LYS A 61 14.50 -33.43 -4.98
CA LYS A 61 13.12 -32.89 -5.02
C LYS A 61 13.09 -31.38 -4.76
N ILE A 62 13.82 -30.87 -3.77
CA ILE A 62 13.88 -29.42 -3.47
C ILE A 62 14.36 -28.62 -4.69
N PHE A 63 15.47 -29.01 -5.31
CA PHE A 63 16.00 -28.30 -6.48
C PHE A 63 15.09 -28.46 -7.70
N GLU A 64 14.41 -29.59 -7.86
CA GLU A 64 13.40 -29.77 -8.90
C GLU A 64 12.18 -28.85 -8.70
N THR A 65 11.69 -28.71 -7.47
CA THR A 65 10.59 -27.78 -7.15
C THR A 65 10.99 -26.32 -7.42
N VAL A 66 12.23 -25.92 -7.10
CA VAL A 66 12.76 -24.59 -7.48
C VAL A 66 12.80 -24.44 -9.00
N TYR A 67 13.29 -25.46 -9.71
CA TYR A 67 13.47 -25.40 -11.16
C TYR A 67 12.13 -25.28 -11.91
N ARG A 68 11.13 -26.05 -11.46
CA ARG A 68 9.78 -26.08 -12.05
C ARG A 68 8.95 -24.84 -11.72
N ASP A 69 9.35 -24.02 -10.74
CA ASP A 69 8.59 -22.84 -10.35
C ASP A 69 8.77 -21.72 -11.39
N PRO A 70 7.72 -21.36 -12.17
CA PRO A 70 7.81 -20.32 -13.18
C PRO A 70 7.94 -18.91 -12.58
N SER A 71 7.68 -18.75 -11.29
CA SER A 71 7.82 -17.46 -10.62
C SER A 71 9.27 -17.05 -10.38
N ILE A 72 10.22 -17.99 -10.44
CA ILE A 72 11.65 -17.75 -10.23
C ILE A 72 12.33 -17.51 -11.59
N PRO A 73 12.92 -16.32 -11.82
CA PRO A 73 13.66 -16.00 -13.05
C PRO A 73 14.81 -16.96 -13.32
N GLY A 74 15.19 -17.10 -14.61
CA GLY A 74 16.27 -18.00 -15.03
C GLY A 74 17.60 -17.70 -14.33
N GLU A 75 17.96 -16.44 -14.23
CA GLU A 75 19.20 -15.96 -13.62
C GLU A 75 19.32 -16.35 -12.14
N ILE A 76 18.18 -16.39 -11.43
CA ILE A 76 18.13 -16.77 -10.01
C ILE A 76 18.11 -18.29 -9.88
N ARG A 77 17.47 -19.02 -10.80
CA ARG A 77 17.58 -20.47 -10.87
C ARG A 77 19.02 -20.92 -11.11
N ASP A 78 19.77 -20.21 -11.95
CA ASP A 78 21.19 -20.50 -12.17
C ASP A 78 22.00 -20.34 -10.88
N LEU A 79 21.78 -19.24 -10.14
CA LEU A 79 22.40 -19.02 -8.82
C LEU A 79 22.08 -20.15 -7.83
N ILE A 80 20.82 -20.60 -7.78
CA ILE A 80 20.41 -21.72 -6.90
C ILE A 80 21.03 -23.04 -7.38
N ASN A 81 21.16 -23.26 -8.69
CA ASN A 81 21.79 -24.45 -9.26
C ASN A 81 23.28 -24.56 -8.88
N PHE A 82 24.01 -23.45 -8.78
CA PHE A 82 25.38 -23.45 -8.29
C PHE A 82 25.52 -23.95 -6.84
N LEU A 83 24.44 -23.88 -6.04
CA LEU A 83 24.43 -24.33 -4.65
C LEU A 83 24.19 -25.83 -4.47
N GLN A 84 23.91 -26.60 -5.52
CA GLN A 84 23.56 -28.03 -5.40
C GLN A 84 24.60 -28.85 -4.62
N ILE A 85 25.90 -28.70 -4.93
CA ILE A 85 26.97 -29.46 -4.26
C ILE A 85 27.29 -28.91 -2.87
N PRO A 86 27.47 -27.58 -2.67
CA PRO A 86 27.67 -27.03 -1.32
C PRO A 86 26.53 -27.37 -0.35
N VAL A 87 25.28 -27.30 -0.79
CA VAL A 87 24.11 -27.62 0.04
C VAL A 87 24.03 -29.12 0.31
N LEU A 88 24.33 -29.98 -0.67
CA LEU A 88 24.42 -31.42 -0.44
C LEU A 88 25.42 -31.72 0.67
N LYS A 89 26.63 -31.17 0.61
CA LYS A 89 27.64 -31.34 1.65
C LYS A 89 27.13 -30.87 3.02
N ALA A 90 26.55 -29.68 3.09
CA ALA A 90 26.01 -29.12 4.33
C ALA A 90 24.91 -30.02 4.94
N ALA A 91 23.99 -30.52 4.12
CA ALA A 91 22.92 -31.42 4.57
C ALA A 91 23.42 -32.84 4.93
N LEU A 92 24.52 -33.29 4.32
CA LEU A 92 25.17 -34.55 4.71
C LEU A 92 25.86 -34.42 6.07
N LEU A 93 26.49 -33.26 6.34
CA LEU A 93 27.16 -32.95 7.60
C LEU A 93 26.17 -32.65 8.74
N ASP A 94 25.10 -31.89 8.47
CA ASP A 94 24.07 -31.54 9.44
C ASP A 94 22.67 -31.87 8.90
N LYS A 95 22.09 -32.95 9.45
CA LYS A 95 20.73 -33.40 9.09
C LYS A 95 19.64 -32.44 9.57
N ASN A 96 19.95 -31.48 10.46
CA ASN A 96 19.00 -30.47 10.90
C ASN A 96 18.55 -29.53 9.77
N PHE A 97 19.25 -29.51 8.63
CA PHE A 97 18.80 -28.82 7.41
C PHE A 97 17.31 -29.07 7.07
N PHE A 98 16.84 -30.31 7.23
CA PHE A 98 15.46 -30.69 6.90
C PHE A 98 14.43 -30.34 7.97
N PHE A 99 14.87 -30.10 9.20
CA PHE A 99 13.99 -29.91 10.36
C PHE A 99 14.01 -28.48 10.90
N GLN A 100 15.07 -27.72 10.63
CA GLN A 100 15.24 -26.34 11.10
C GLN A 100 15.10 -25.37 9.92
N ASP A 101 14.01 -24.60 9.91
CA ASP A 101 13.78 -23.57 8.89
C ASP A 101 14.89 -22.49 8.88
N ALA A 102 15.52 -22.27 10.05
CA ALA A 102 16.61 -21.32 10.23
C ALA A 102 18.00 -21.87 9.82
N HIS A 103 18.10 -23.11 9.32
CA HIS A 103 19.39 -23.67 8.91
C HIS A 103 20.03 -22.79 7.81
N PRO A 104 21.31 -22.37 7.91
CA PRO A 104 21.90 -21.36 7.03
C PRO A 104 21.82 -21.70 5.53
N ALA A 105 22.13 -22.95 5.17
CA ALA A 105 22.00 -23.41 3.79
C ALA A 105 20.54 -23.40 3.27
N ARG A 106 19.57 -23.71 4.13
CA ARG A 106 18.14 -23.66 3.77
C ARG A 106 17.68 -22.21 3.64
N ARG A 107 18.08 -21.36 4.59
CA ARG A 107 17.79 -19.93 4.60
C ARG A 107 18.31 -19.25 3.34
N LEU A 108 19.51 -19.58 2.88
CA LEU A 108 20.06 -19.04 1.63
C LEU A 108 19.19 -19.38 0.41
N ILE A 109 18.77 -20.65 0.25
CA ILE A 109 17.87 -21.06 -0.84
C ILE A 109 16.53 -20.33 -0.75
N GLU A 110 15.95 -20.23 0.45
CA GLU A 110 14.67 -19.53 0.66
C GLU A 110 14.78 -18.04 0.33
N LEU A 111 15.87 -17.37 0.73
CA LEU A 111 16.11 -15.96 0.40
C LEU A 111 16.25 -15.75 -1.11
N LEU A 112 17.06 -16.56 -1.79
CA LEU A 112 17.22 -16.48 -3.25
C LEU A 112 15.90 -16.72 -3.98
N SER A 113 15.16 -17.74 -3.55
CA SER A 113 13.85 -18.07 -4.13
C SER A 113 12.87 -16.91 -3.94
N ARG A 114 12.74 -16.39 -2.71
CA ARG A 114 11.87 -15.24 -2.40
C ARG A 114 12.22 -14.00 -3.21
N LEU A 115 13.51 -13.70 -3.39
CA LEU A 115 13.92 -12.54 -4.17
C LEU A 115 13.68 -12.73 -5.67
N GLY A 116 13.61 -13.97 -6.15
CA GLY A 116 13.17 -14.31 -7.50
C GLY A 116 11.76 -13.86 -7.81
N TRP A 117 10.85 -14.03 -6.84
CA TRP A 117 9.47 -13.57 -6.96
C TRP A 117 9.33 -12.05 -7.17
N GLU A 118 10.28 -11.27 -6.65
CA GLU A 118 10.25 -9.81 -6.75
C GLU A 118 10.64 -9.29 -8.15
N GLN A 119 10.94 -10.20 -9.11
CA GLN A 119 11.23 -9.90 -10.52
C GLN A 119 12.29 -8.80 -10.71
N ARG A 120 13.38 -8.89 -9.96
CA ARG A 120 14.51 -7.97 -10.05
C ARG A 120 15.29 -8.25 -11.35
N LYS A 121 14.97 -7.50 -12.42
CA LYS A 121 15.48 -7.75 -13.78
C LYS A 121 16.79 -7.03 -14.13
N ALA A 122 17.26 -6.09 -13.31
CA ALA A 122 18.44 -5.30 -13.66
C ALA A 122 19.73 -5.99 -13.21
N PRO A 123 20.70 -6.29 -14.10
CA PRO A 123 22.02 -6.80 -13.72
C PRO A 123 22.77 -5.88 -12.73
N ASP A 124 22.41 -4.60 -12.71
CA ASP A 124 22.95 -3.58 -11.81
C ASP A 124 22.18 -3.45 -10.48
N ASP A 125 21.15 -4.28 -10.23
CA ASP A 125 20.43 -4.28 -8.96
C ASP A 125 21.38 -4.67 -7.81
N PRO A 126 21.57 -3.79 -6.79
CA PRO A 126 22.48 -4.05 -5.67
C PRO A 126 22.18 -5.34 -4.90
N VAL A 127 20.90 -5.73 -4.80
CA VAL A 127 20.49 -6.97 -4.12
C VAL A 127 20.80 -8.18 -4.98
N PHE A 128 20.60 -8.09 -6.31
CA PHE A 128 21.03 -9.18 -7.21
C PHE A 128 22.55 -9.39 -7.18
N GLN A 129 23.32 -8.29 -7.12
CA GLN A 129 24.77 -8.38 -6.93
C GLN A 129 25.14 -9.00 -5.58
N ALA A 130 24.39 -8.70 -4.52
CA ALA A 130 24.56 -9.35 -3.22
C ALA A 130 24.26 -10.85 -3.28
N MET A 131 23.18 -11.27 -3.95
CA MET A 131 22.88 -12.70 -4.18
C MET A 131 24.04 -13.42 -4.86
N ARG A 132 24.57 -12.83 -5.94
CA ARG A 132 25.71 -13.41 -6.67
C ARG A 132 26.96 -13.51 -5.80
N ARG A 133 27.28 -12.48 -5.01
CA ARG A 133 28.42 -12.52 -4.08
C ARG A 133 28.25 -13.60 -3.00
N SER A 134 27.06 -13.73 -2.42
CA SER A 134 26.75 -14.77 -1.43
C SER A 134 26.90 -16.18 -2.00
N VAL A 135 26.39 -16.43 -3.22
CA VAL A 135 26.54 -17.72 -3.90
C VAL A 135 27.99 -18.00 -4.27
N ASP A 136 28.69 -17.03 -4.84
CA ASP A 136 30.11 -17.15 -5.20
C ASP A 136 30.97 -17.48 -3.98
N ARG A 137 30.67 -16.88 -2.82
CA ARG A 137 31.39 -17.12 -1.56
C ARG A 137 31.25 -18.58 -1.11
N VAL A 138 30.02 -19.08 -1.08
CA VAL A 138 29.73 -20.49 -0.77
C VAL A 138 30.34 -21.45 -1.79
N GLY A 139 30.41 -21.06 -3.07
CA GLY A 139 30.98 -21.88 -4.14
C GLY A 139 32.51 -21.95 -4.13
N ARG A 140 33.21 -20.90 -3.71
CA ARG A 140 34.69 -20.84 -3.67
C ARG A 140 35.28 -21.56 -2.46
N ASP A 141 34.65 -21.43 -1.30
CA ASP A 141 35.14 -22.02 -0.05
C ASP A 141 34.58 -23.44 0.14
N PHE A 142 34.87 -24.32 -0.82
CA PHE A 142 34.28 -25.67 -0.96
C PHE A 142 34.58 -26.65 0.20
N ASP A 143 35.58 -26.34 1.02
CA ASP A 143 36.00 -27.11 2.19
C ASP A 143 35.59 -26.45 3.52
N ALA A 144 35.01 -25.25 3.47
CA ALA A 144 34.73 -24.45 4.65
C ALA A 144 33.37 -24.74 5.28
N GLU A 145 33.36 -24.58 6.60
CA GLU A 145 32.37 -25.00 7.57
C GLU A 145 31.02 -24.26 7.41
N MET A 146 30.04 -24.66 8.23
CA MET A 146 28.71 -24.03 8.30
C MET A 146 28.77 -22.48 8.44
N GLU A 147 29.88 -21.93 8.93
CA GLU A 147 30.15 -20.49 9.01
C GLU A 147 30.07 -19.75 7.66
N VAL A 148 30.49 -20.35 6.55
CA VAL A 148 30.43 -19.66 5.24
C VAL A 148 28.98 -19.41 4.81
N PHE A 149 28.08 -20.35 5.09
CA PHE A 149 26.65 -20.13 4.86
C PHE A 149 26.09 -19.05 5.78
N ASN A 150 26.49 -19.02 7.07
CA ASN A 150 26.06 -17.97 8.00
C ASN A 150 26.44 -16.59 7.49
N ASP A 151 27.70 -16.41 7.08
CA ASP A 151 28.20 -15.13 6.58
C ASP A 151 27.52 -14.73 5.26
N ALA A 152 27.32 -15.69 4.34
CA ALA A 152 26.66 -15.44 3.08
C ALA A 152 25.18 -15.04 3.26
N VAL A 153 24.49 -15.65 4.22
CA VAL A 153 23.13 -15.28 4.62
C VAL A 153 23.12 -13.90 5.26
N ALA A 154 24.02 -13.62 6.21
CA ALA A 154 24.09 -12.33 6.89
C ALA A 154 24.37 -11.16 5.93
N GLU A 155 25.28 -11.33 4.96
CA GLU A 155 25.54 -10.33 3.92
C GLU A 155 24.28 -10.08 3.06
N LEU A 156 23.62 -11.15 2.62
CA LEU A 156 22.42 -11.04 1.79
C LEU A 156 21.27 -10.38 2.55
N GLU A 157 21.03 -10.76 3.82
CA GLU A 157 20.01 -10.15 4.67
C GLU A 157 20.30 -8.66 4.92
N ALA A 158 21.56 -8.28 5.16
CA ALA A 158 21.93 -6.88 5.30
C ALA A 158 21.66 -6.07 4.03
N ALA A 159 21.95 -6.63 2.85
CA ALA A 159 21.65 -5.99 1.57
C ALA A 159 20.14 -5.83 1.34
N ILE A 160 19.35 -6.86 1.66
CA ILE A 160 17.88 -6.80 1.60
C ILE A 160 17.35 -5.72 2.54
N GLN A 161 17.82 -5.69 3.79
CA GLN A 161 17.38 -4.73 4.80
C GLN A 161 17.68 -3.29 4.38
N SER A 162 18.87 -3.03 3.84
CA SER A 162 19.24 -1.70 3.33
C SER A 162 18.34 -1.28 2.16
N HIS A 163 18.00 -2.22 1.27
CA HIS A 163 17.11 -1.96 0.15
C HIS A 163 15.68 -1.69 0.60
N GLU A 164 15.15 -2.47 1.55
CA GLU A 164 13.83 -2.27 2.13
C GLU A 164 13.70 -0.91 2.84
N GLN A 165 14.74 -0.48 3.57
CA GLN A 165 14.78 0.85 4.18
C GLN A 165 14.77 1.97 3.14
N ALA A 166 15.54 1.84 2.06
CA ALA A 166 15.53 2.81 0.98
C ALA A 166 14.16 2.89 0.30
N ALA A 167 13.50 1.74 0.09
CA ALA A 167 12.15 1.68 -0.46
C ALA A 167 11.12 2.34 0.48
N GLU A 168 11.21 2.12 1.79
CA GLU A 168 10.34 2.76 2.78
C GLU A 168 10.49 4.28 2.80
N GLN A 169 11.72 4.78 2.69
CA GLN A 169 11.98 6.22 2.57
C GLN A 169 11.40 6.80 1.27
N ALA A 170 11.54 6.10 0.15
CA ALA A 170 10.96 6.53 -1.12
C ALA A 170 9.42 6.60 -1.08
N LEU A 171 8.78 5.77 -0.25
CA LEU A 171 7.33 5.73 -0.07
C LEU A 171 6.80 6.78 0.92
N ALA A 172 7.66 7.42 1.72
CA ALA A 172 7.23 8.33 2.78
C ALA A 172 6.42 9.53 2.25
N GLU A 173 6.88 10.18 1.18
CA GLU A 173 6.18 11.33 0.58
C GLU A 173 4.86 10.92 -0.11
N PRO A 174 4.81 9.87 -0.97
CA PRO A 174 3.56 9.35 -1.49
C PRO A 174 2.53 9.00 -0.40
N ILE A 175 2.96 8.35 0.69
CA ILE A 175 2.08 8.02 1.82
C ILE A 175 1.59 9.30 2.50
N ALA A 176 2.46 10.27 2.77
CA ALA A 176 2.07 11.54 3.38
C ALA A 176 1.06 12.32 2.52
N LEU A 177 1.25 12.34 1.20
CA LEU A 177 0.31 12.94 0.25
C LEU A 177 -1.05 12.23 0.27
N ALA A 178 -1.04 10.89 0.21
CA ALA A 178 -2.22 10.04 0.32
C ALA A 178 -3.02 10.31 1.61
N MET A 179 -2.34 10.36 2.76
CA MET A 179 -2.98 10.66 4.05
C MET A 179 -3.62 12.05 4.07
N ARG A 180 -2.97 13.06 3.48
CA ARG A 180 -3.54 14.42 3.38
C ARG A 180 -4.80 14.44 2.52
N GLN A 181 -4.81 13.69 1.41
CA GLN A 181 -5.97 13.56 0.54
C GLN A 181 -7.13 12.85 1.24
N GLU A 182 -6.87 11.73 1.91
CA GLU A 182 -7.87 10.98 2.67
C GLU A 182 -8.47 11.86 3.80
N LYS A 183 -7.61 12.53 4.59
CA LYS A 183 -8.05 13.46 5.63
C LYS A 183 -8.94 14.57 5.07
N ARG A 184 -8.57 15.14 3.92
CA ARG A 184 -9.37 16.19 3.26
C ARG A 184 -10.71 15.66 2.76
N ALA A 185 -10.74 14.48 2.15
CA ALA A 185 -11.98 13.86 1.68
C ALA A 185 -12.96 13.61 2.84
N ILE A 186 -12.46 13.12 3.97
CA ILE A 186 -13.24 12.96 5.20
C ILE A 186 -13.75 14.31 5.70
N ALA A 187 -12.88 15.31 5.78
CA ALA A 187 -13.26 16.66 6.22
C ALA A 187 -14.37 17.26 5.35
N VAL A 188 -14.31 17.06 4.02
CA VAL A 188 -15.37 17.49 3.10
C VAL A 188 -16.68 16.77 3.39
N LYS A 189 -16.65 15.43 3.54
CA LYS A 189 -17.86 14.64 3.83
C LYS A 189 -18.48 15.06 5.16
N SER A 190 -17.69 15.15 6.23
CA SER A 190 -18.16 15.59 7.55
C SER A 190 -18.68 17.02 7.55
N ALA A 191 -18.09 17.91 6.75
CA ALA A 191 -18.60 19.28 6.56
C ALA A 191 -19.97 19.30 5.88
N GLN A 192 -20.12 18.54 4.78
CA GLN A 192 -21.38 18.42 4.05
C GLN A 192 -22.48 17.83 4.95
N ASP A 193 -22.17 16.76 5.70
CA ASP A 193 -23.11 16.14 6.62
C ASP A 193 -23.55 17.12 7.72
N ALA A 194 -22.61 17.85 8.32
CA ALA A 194 -22.90 18.83 9.38
C ALA A 194 -23.80 19.99 8.91
N VAL A 195 -23.61 20.44 7.66
CA VAL A 195 -24.47 21.46 7.04
C VAL A 195 -25.83 20.86 6.67
N ARG A 196 -25.86 19.67 6.06
CA ARG A 196 -27.09 18.99 5.63
C ARG A 196 -28.06 18.77 6.78
N VAL A 197 -27.57 18.30 7.94
CA VAL A 197 -28.41 18.09 9.13
C VAL A 197 -29.11 19.39 9.58
N ARG A 198 -28.44 20.53 9.43
CA ARG A 198 -28.97 21.83 9.88
C ARG A 198 -29.91 22.47 8.88
N VAL A 199 -29.55 22.42 7.61
CA VAL A 199 -30.38 22.96 6.52
C VAL A 199 -31.61 22.09 6.27
N GLY A 200 -31.48 20.77 6.43
CA GLY A 200 -32.56 19.80 6.21
C GLY A 200 -33.79 19.99 7.10
N THR A 201 -33.70 20.79 8.15
CA THR A 201 -34.87 21.20 8.97
C THR A 201 -35.87 22.04 8.18
N GLY A 202 -35.43 22.73 7.12
CA GLY A 202 -36.29 23.56 6.26
C GLY A 202 -36.72 24.89 6.87
N GLU A 203 -36.11 25.28 7.99
CA GLU A 203 -36.37 26.56 8.67
C GLU A 203 -35.39 27.67 8.26
N VAL A 204 -34.54 27.40 7.27
CA VAL A 204 -33.47 28.31 6.83
C VAL A 204 -33.94 29.11 5.62
N VAL A 205 -33.78 30.44 5.67
CA VAL A 205 -34.08 31.32 4.53
C VAL A 205 -33.16 30.98 3.34
N ALA A 206 -33.69 30.97 2.12
CA ALA A 206 -32.99 30.53 0.90
C ALA A 206 -31.58 31.14 0.71
N VAL A 207 -31.41 32.43 1.04
CA VAL A 207 -30.11 33.12 1.00
C VAL A 207 -29.08 32.45 1.94
N VAL A 208 -29.49 32.16 3.17
CA VAL A 208 -28.63 31.52 4.18
C VAL A 208 -28.39 30.04 3.82
N GLU A 209 -29.41 29.34 3.33
CA GLU A 209 -29.25 27.96 2.86
C GLU A 209 -28.19 27.85 1.76
N THR A 210 -28.29 28.69 0.73
CA THR A 210 -27.34 28.75 -0.38
C THR A 210 -25.92 29.08 0.11
N PHE A 211 -25.80 30.04 1.03
CA PHE A 211 -24.53 30.38 1.66
C PHE A 211 -23.93 29.19 2.44
N LEU A 212 -24.76 28.49 3.23
CA LEU A 212 -24.31 27.37 4.04
C LEU A 212 -23.81 26.20 3.19
N GLN A 213 -24.59 25.81 2.18
CA GLN A 213 -24.26 24.69 1.29
C GLN A 213 -23.00 24.97 0.45
N ASN A 214 -22.79 26.21 0.02
CA ASN A 214 -21.68 26.55 -0.88
C ASN A 214 -20.42 27.03 -0.15
N ARG A 215 -20.55 28.08 0.67
CA ARG A 215 -19.41 28.78 1.28
C ARG A 215 -19.10 28.23 2.67
N TRP A 216 -20.12 27.99 3.48
CA TRP A 216 -19.90 27.50 4.85
C TRP A 216 -19.41 26.04 4.89
N THR A 217 -19.79 25.21 3.92
CA THR A 217 -19.18 23.87 3.73
C THR A 217 -17.66 23.95 3.59
N SER A 218 -17.13 24.99 2.92
CA SER A 218 -15.67 25.21 2.81
C SER A 218 -15.05 25.61 4.15
N VAL A 219 -15.74 26.45 4.94
CA VAL A 219 -15.32 26.81 6.30
C VAL A 219 -15.27 25.56 7.20
N MET A 220 -16.32 24.75 7.17
CA MET A 220 -16.40 23.50 7.94
C MET A 220 -15.32 22.51 7.51
N THR A 221 -15.07 22.36 6.20
CA THR A 221 -14.00 21.49 5.68
C THR A 221 -12.65 21.92 6.23
N LEU A 222 -12.36 23.23 6.24
CA LEU A 222 -11.14 23.74 6.82
C LEU A 222 -11.07 23.47 8.32
N ALA A 223 -12.16 23.72 9.05
CA ALA A 223 -12.24 23.48 10.49
C ALA A 223 -11.93 22.02 10.85
N TYR A 224 -12.52 21.05 10.14
CA TYR A 224 -12.20 19.62 10.30
C TYR A 224 -10.76 19.28 9.93
N THR A 225 -10.18 19.97 8.95
CA THR A 225 -8.78 19.73 8.53
C THR A 225 -7.79 20.15 9.61
N ILE A 226 -8.06 21.26 10.30
CA ILE A 226 -7.16 21.86 11.30
C ILE A 226 -7.50 21.48 12.75
N GLU A 227 -8.51 20.64 12.99
CA GLU A 227 -8.98 20.31 14.34
C GLU A 227 -7.86 19.69 15.20
N ASP A 228 -7.01 18.84 14.61
CA ASP A 228 -5.87 18.23 15.31
C ASP A 228 -4.84 19.29 15.75
N ASP A 229 -4.61 20.32 14.93
CA ASP A 229 -3.64 21.39 15.21
C ASP A 229 -4.25 22.49 16.11
N LYS A 230 -5.57 22.68 16.02
CA LYS A 230 -6.35 23.72 16.71
C LYS A 230 -7.67 23.12 17.23
N PRO A 231 -7.62 22.43 18.38
CA PRO A 231 -8.80 21.85 18.99
C PRO A 231 -9.90 22.90 19.23
N GLY A 232 -11.14 22.54 18.89
CA GLY A 232 -12.31 23.41 19.00
C GLY A 232 -12.60 24.25 17.76
N ALA A 233 -11.84 24.12 16.67
CA ALA A 233 -12.11 24.79 15.40
C ALA A 233 -13.48 24.39 14.84
N VAL A 234 -13.77 23.08 14.81
CA VAL A 234 -15.06 22.51 14.36
C VAL A 234 -16.20 23.03 15.23
N ASN A 235 -16.03 23.02 16.56
CA ASN A 235 -17.07 23.49 17.48
C ASN A 235 -17.35 24.99 17.29
N ASN A 236 -16.32 25.81 17.10
CA ASN A 236 -16.47 27.24 16.85
C ASN A 236 -17.20 27.54 15.52
N ALA A 237 -16.82 26.85 14.44
CA ALA A 237 -17.48 26.98 13.15
C ALA A 237 -18.95 26.51 13.23
N THR A 238 -19.19 25.39 13.91
CA THR A 238 -20.54 24.84 14.12
C THR A 238 -21.42 25.81 14.92
N ARG A 239 -20.92 26.36 16.02
CA ARG A 239 -21.65 27.36 16.81
C ARG A 239 -21.95 28.63 16.03
N THR A 240 -21.01 29.09 15.21
CA THR A 240 -21.22 30.27 14.35
C THR A 240 -22.31 30.03 13.31
N MET A 241 -22.37 28.81 12.76
CA MET A 241 -23.47 28.38 11.88
C MET A 241 -24.80 28.34 12.62
N ASP A 242 -24.85 27.77 13.82
CA ASP A 242 -26.07 27.67 14.63
C ASP A 242 -26.61 29.07 15.01
N ASP A 243 -25.71 29.99 15.38
CA ASP A 243 -26.06 31.37 15.66
C ASP A 243 -26.58 32.11 14.42
N LEU A 244 -26.03 31.82 13.22
CA LEU A 244 -26.51 32.38 11.94
C LEU A 244 -27.90 31.84 11.58
N ILE A 245 -28.12 30.54 11.72
CA ILE A 245 -29.43 29.93 11.47
C ILE A 245 -30.46 30.53 12.45
N TRP A 246 -30.09 30.65 13.73
CA TRP A 246 -30.97 31.26 14.72
C TRP A 246 -31.25 32.74 14.42
N SER A 247 -30.28 33.52 13.92
CA SER A 247 -30.45 34.96 13.70
C SER A 247 -31.47 35.30 12.61
N VAL A 248 -31.69 34.39 11.64
CA VAL A 248 -32.68 34.56 10.57
C VAL A 248 -34.05 33.93 10.85
N LYS A 249 -34.21 33.19 11.96
CA LYS A 249 -35.53 32.71 12.38
C LYS A 249 -36.43 33.87 12.83
N PRO A 250 -37.76 33.79 12.66
CA PRO A 250 -38.69 34.76 13.23
C PRO A 250 -38.49 34.93 14.75
N LYS A 251 -38.72 36.15 15.27
CA LYS A 251 -38.59 36.51 16.69
C LYS A 251 -39.93 37.01 17.21
N ALA A 252 -40.61 36.18 18.00
CA ALA A 252 -41.97 36.41 18.47
C ALA A 252 -42.05 37.40 19.64
N THR A 253 -41.00 37.47 20.47
CA THR A 253 -40.98 38.33 21.67
C THR A 253 -39.99 39.49 21.57
N HIS A 254 -40.24 40.56 22.33
CA HIS A 254 -39.31 41.67 22.50
C HIS A 254 -37.95 41.22 23.05
N GLU A 255 -37.94 40.27 23.99
CA GLU A 255 -36.71 39.71 24.58
C GLU A 255 -35.84 39.01 23.54
N GLN A 256 -36.46 38.17 22.69
CA GLN A 256 -35.78 37.49 21.59
C GLN A 256 -35.17 38.48 20.58
N ARG A 257 -35.84 39.61 20.30
CA ARG A 257 -35.27 40.67 19.43
C ARG A 257 -34.12 41.41 20.10
N LYS A 258 -34.22 41.70 21.41
CA LYS A 258 -33.13 42.30 22.17
C LYS A 258 -31.91 41.38 22.19
N GLU A 259 -32.13 40.08 22.38
CA GLU A 259 -31.09 39.06 22.30
C GLU A 259 -30.44 39.03 20.92
N LEU A 260 -31.24 39.06 19.84
CA LEU A 260 -30.74 39.14 18.47
C LEU A 260 -29.82 40.35 18.28
N ILE A 261 -30.27 41.56 18.60
CA ILE A 261 -29.48 42.80 18.46
C ILE A 261 -28.17 42.71 19.24
N SER A 262 -28.19 42.10 20.44
CA SER A 262 -26.98 41.94 21.25
C SER A 262 -25.97 40.94 20.66
N LYS A 263 -26.44 39.88 19.98
CA LYS A 263 -25.57 38.82 19.42
C LYS A 263 -25.04 39.15 18.03
N LEU A 264 -25.71 40.01 17.27
CA LEU A 264 -25.37 40.33 15.88
C LEU A 264 -23.92 40.80 15.69
N PRO A 265 -23.36 41.76 16.48
CA PRO A 265 -21.99 42.20 16.27
C PRO A 265 -20.97 41.06 16.40
N GLY A 266 -21.14 40.22 17.42
CA GLY A 266 -20.26 39.06 17.65
C GLY A 266 -20.40 37.99 16.58
N LEU A 267 -21.62 37.73 16.08
CA LEU A 267 -21.87 36.81 14.98
C LEU A 267 -21.18 37.28 13.70
N ILE A 268 -21.40 38.54 13.30
CA ILE A 268 -20.81 39.13 12.10
C ILE A 268 -19.28 39.10 12.19
N GLN A 269 -18.70 39.39 13.35
CA GLN A 269 -17.24 39.31 13.55
C GLN A 269 -16.71 37.88 13.34
N ARG A 270 -17.38 36.86 13.90
CA ARG A 270 -17.00 35.46 13.72
C ARG A 270 -17.14 34.99 12.27
N LEU A 271 -18.23 35.37 11.59
CA LEU A 271 -18.42 35.09 10.17
C LEU A 271 -17.27 35.68 9.36
N ASN A 272 -17.00 36.98 9.50
CA ASN A 272 -15.91 37.63 8.76
C ASN A 272 -14.56 36.94 9.00
N LYS A 273 -14.24 36.58 10.25
CA LYS A 273 -12.99 35.86 10.57
C LYS A 273 -12.87 34.53 9.80
N TRP A 274 -13.92 33.72 9.77
CA TRP A 274 -13.91 32.46 9.01
C TRP A 274 -13.84 32.68 7.50
N LEU A 275 -14.57 33.67 6.99
CA LEU A 275 -14.59 34.02 5.57
C LEU A 275 -13.24 34.57 5.08
N ASP A 276 -12.52 35.30 5.93
CA ASP A 276 -11.16 35.76 5.67
C ASP A 276 -10.17 34.59 5.56
N VAL A 277 -10.32 33.60 6.44
CA VAL A 277 -9.45 32.42 6.45
C VAL A 277 -9.64 31.58 5.18
N ILE A 278 -10.87 31.42 4.69
CA ILE A 278 -11.13 30.77 3.40
C ILE A 278 -10.89 31.71 2.19
N LYS A 279 -10.42 32.94 2.44
CA LYS A 279 -10.10 33.96 1.42
C LYS A 279 -11.28 34.36 0.53
N TRP A 280 -12.50 34.38 1.06
CA TRP A 280 -13.67 34.87 0.33
C TRP A 280 -13.77 36.39 0.46
N GLN A 281 -13.39 37.14 -0.57
CA GLN A 281 -13.27 38.62 -0.55
C GLN A 281 -13.93 39.31 -1.76
N ASP A 282 -14.72 38.58 -2.53
CA ASP A 282 -15.36 39.09 -3.75
C ASP A 282 -16.66 39.87 -3.47
N ALA A 283 -17.27 40.35 -4.56
CA ALA A 283 -18.54 41.06 -4.51
C ALA A 283 -19.70 40.21 -3.95
N GLU A 284 -19.63 38.88 -4.06
CA GLU A 284 -20.66 37.98 -3.54
C GLU A 284 -20.71 38.02 -2.01
N ARG A 285 -19.56 38.19 -1.34
CA ARG A 285 -19.52 38.37 0.13
C ARG A 285 -20.25 39.63 0.55
N LEU A 286 -20.03 40.74 -0.15
CA LEU A 286 -20.72 42.01 0.14
C LEU A 286 -22.22 41.88 -0.06
N GLN A 287 -22.64 41.22 -1.14
CA GLN A 287 -24.05 40.96 -1.43
C GLN A 287 -24.70 40.08 -0.36
N PHE A 288 -24.05 39.00 0.06
CA PHE A 288 -24.55 38.15 1.15
C PHE A 288 -24.79 38.93 2.45
N PHE A 289 -23.85 39.80 2.86
CA PHE A 289 -24.04 40.60 4.07
C PHE A 289 -25.13 41.67 3.92
N ALA A 290 -25.35 42.21 2.72
CA ALA A 290 -26.46 43.12 2.45
C ALA A 290 -27.82 42.42 2.59
N GLU A 291 -27.98 41.24 1.98
CA GLU A 291 -29.19 40.42 2.07
C GLU A 291 -29.44 39.93 3.50
N LEU A 292 -28.38 39.57 4.23
CA LEU A 292 -28.47 39.19 5.64
C LEU A 292 -28.92 40.37 6.52
N ALA A 293 -28.41 41.58 6.26
CA ALA A 293 -28.83 42.78 6.97
C ALA A 293 -30.30 43.12 6.71
N GLU A 294 -30.79 42.92 5.49
CA GLU A 294 -32.21 43.10 5.15
C GLU A 294 -33.10 42.08 5.89
N CYS A 295 -32.68 40.82 5.95
CA CYS A 295 -33.36 39.78 6.74
C CYS A 295 -33.45 40.18 8.23
N HIS A 296 -32.37 40.69 8.81
CA HIS A 296 -32.38 41.11 10.21
C HIS A 296 -33.24 42.36 10.43
N ALA A 297 -33.22 43.33 9.50
CA ALA A 297 -34.05 44.52 9.58
C ALA A 297 -35.54 44.19 9.50
N SER A 298 -35.95 43.24 8.65
CA SER A 298 -37.35 42.82 8.54
C SER A 298 -37.84 42.14 9.83
N ILE A 299 -37.02 41.29 10.45
CA ILE A 299 -37.33 40.63 11.74
C ILE A 299 -37.50 41.65 12.86
N VAL A 300 -36.65 42.68 12.92
CA VAL A 300 -36.72 43.72 13.96
C VAL A 300 -37.93 44.64 13.75
N ARG A 301 -38.30 44.93 12.50
CA ARG A 301 -39.43 45.83 12.14
C ARG A 301 -40.80 45.15 12.15
N ALA A 302 -40.87 43.82 12.09
CA ALA A 302 -42.15 43.10 12.07
C ALA A 302 -43.03 43.45 13.29
N PRO A 303 -44.35 43.67 13.15
CA PRO A 303 -45.24 43.88 14.30
C PRO A 303 -45.13 42.74 15.31
N ILE A 304 -45.14 43.06 16.62
CA ILE A 304 -44.97 42.09 17.72
C ILE A 304 -46.29 41.40 18.09
N GLU A 305 -47.40 41.89 17.54
CA GLU A 305 -48.74 41.35 17.73
C GLU A 305 -48.95 40.07 16.91
N LEU A 306 -48.31 38.98 17.35
CA LEU A 306 -48.81 37.64 17.07
C LEU A 306 -49.73 37.27 18.22
N SER A 307 -51.01 36.97 17.93
CA SER A 307 -51.91 36.42 18.93
C SER A 307 -51.30 35.13 19.52
N PRO A 308 -51.58 34.80 20.79
CA PRO A 308 -51.12 33.54 21.41
C PRO A 308 -51.46 32.32 20.55
N ASP A 309 -52.61 32.35 19.88
CA ASP A 309 -53.05 31.29 18.97
C ASP A 309 -52.15 31.16 17.73
N ARG A 310 -51.72 32.28 17.14
CA ARG A 310 -50.81 32.28 15.97
C ARG A 310 -49.39 31.86 16.35
N GLN A 311 -48.95 32.17 17.57
CA GLN A 311 -47.68 31.70 18.13
C GLN A 311 -47.69 30.18 18.36
N LEU A 312 -48.80 29.66 18.90
CA LEU A 312 -48.99 28.23 19.10
C LEU A 312 -49.10 27.50 17.76
N GLU A 313 -49.83 28.04 16.79
CA GLU A 313 -50.00 27.47 15.46
C GLU A 313 -48.65 27.36 14.71
N LEU A 314 -47.84 28.43 14.69
CA LEU A 314 -46.50 28.41 14.10
C LEU A 314 -45.54 27.45 14.83
N ALA A 315 -45.63 27.36 16.16
CA ALA A 315 -44.79 26.45 16.94
C ALA A 315 -45.20 24.99 16.74
N VAL A 316 -46.50 24.69 16.62
CA VAL A 316 -47.04 23.36 16.37
C VAL A 316 -46.76 22.93 14.94
N GLU A 317 -46.90 23.81 13.94
CA GLU A 317 -46.51 23.51 12.55
C GLU A 317 -45.02 23.24 12.41
N ALA A 318 -44.18 24.04 13.08
CA ALA A 318 -42.74 23.82 13.12
C ALA A 318 -42.40 22.46 13.77
N ALA A 319 -43.01 22.17 14.93
CA ALA A 319 -42.80 20.90 15.63
C ALA A 319 -43.31 19.67 14.85
N GLN A 320 -44.47 19.78 14.17
CA GLN A 320 -45.01 18.69 13.34
C GLN A 320 -44.14 18.44 12.10
N LYS A 321 -43.66 19.49 11.43
CA LYS A 321 -42.72 19.35 10.30
C LYS A 321 -41.40 18.75 10.75
N ASP A 322 -40.90 19.13 11.92
CA ASP A 322 -39.66 18.59 12.48
C ASP A 322 -39.81 17.10 12.83
N ALA A 323 -40.93 16.72 13.46
CA ALA A 323 -41.23 15.31 13.77
C ALA A 323 -41.35 14.43 12.53
N LEU A 324 -42.07 14.88 11.49
CA LEU A 324 -42.24 14.12 10.24
C LEU A 324 -40.91 13.95 9.50
N ARG A 325 -40.07 14.98 9.46
CA ARG A 325 -38.75 14.91 8.81
C ARG A 325 -37.74 14.06 9.57
N ARG A 326 -37.74 14.08 10.91
CA ARG A 326 -36.87 13.19 11.69
C ARG A 326 -37.18 11.72 11.41
N ILE A 327 -38.45 11.38 11.28
CA ILE A 327 -38.89 10.03 10.90
C ILE A 327 -38.42 9.68 9.47
N GLU A 328 -38.53 10.61 8.51
CA GLU A 328 -37.99 10.40 7.15
C GLU A 328 -36.47 10.23 7.13
N GLN A 329 -35.74 11.02 7.93
CA GLN A 329 -34.27 10.95 8.01
C GLN A 329 -33.80 9.68 8.71
N GLU A 330 -34.45 9.26 9.79
CA GLU A 330 -34.18 7.98 10.45
C GLU A 330 -34.42 6.82 9.51
N LYS A 331 -35.55 6.81 8.79
CA LYS A 331 -35.83 5.77 7.78
C LYS A 331 -34.82 5.78 6.64
N ALA A 332 -34.45 6.94 6.10
CA ALA A 332 -33.46 7.04 5.04
C ALA A 332 -32.06 6.60 5.52
N ALA A 333 -31.71 6.87 6.79
CA ALA A 333 -30.46 6.42 7.38
C ALA A 333 -30.47 4.91 7.64
N GLU A 334 -31.56 4.35 8.17
CA GLU A 334 -31.74 2.91 8.37
C GLU A 334 -31.72 2.16 7.03
N GLU A 335 -32.39 2.68 5.99
CA GLU A 335 -32.37 2.10 4.64
C GLU A 335 -30.99 2.20 4.00
N ALA A 336 -30.23 3.27 4.25
CA ALA A 336 -28.85 3.40 3.76
C ALA A 336 -27.88 2.45 4.46
N VAL A 337 -28.03 2.23 5.78
CA VAL A 337 -27.24 1.26 6.55
C VAL A 337 -27.59 -0.16 6.12
N ALA A 338 -28.89 -0.50 6.04
CA ALA A 338 -29.34 -1.82 5.62
C ALA A 338 -28.93 -2.16 4.17
N ARG A 339 -28.91 -1.17 3.27
CA ARG A 339 -28.42 -1.35 1.90
C ARG A 339 -26.90 -1.56 1.85
N ALA A 340 -26.14 -0.80 2.64
CA ALA A 340 -24.69 -0.94 2.71
C ALA A 340 -24.26 -2.30 3.31
N GLU A 341 -24.98 -2.80 4.32
CA GLU A 341 -24.71 -4.12 4.92
C GLU A 341 -25.12 -5.30 4.02
N ALA A 342 -26.13 -5.11 3.16
CA ALA A 342 -26.60 -6.14 2.23
C ALA A 342 -25.77 -6.23 0.93
N GLU A 343 -24.95 -5.21 0.62
CA GLU A 343 -24.23 -5.08 -0.65
C GLU A 343 -22.73 -5.45 -0.60
N LEU A 344 -22.17 -5.79 0.57
CA LEU A 344 -20.76 -6.18 0.67
C LEU A 344 -20.51 -7.53 -0.03
N ASP A 345 -19.92 -7.45 -1.23
CA ASP A 345 -19.55 -8.58 -2.10
C ASP A 345 -18.31 -9.33 -1.53
N ASP A 346 -18.14 -10.62 -1.85
CA ASP A 346 -17.00 -11.44 -1.40
C ASP A 346 -15.64 -10.82 -1.81
N VAL A 347 -15.63 -10.06 -2.92
CA VAL A 347 -14.46 -9.31 -3.39
C VAL A 347 -14.13 -8.12 -2.48
N GLU A 348 -15.13 -7.44 -1.93
CA GLU A 348 -14.92 -6.34 -0.98
C GLU A 348 -14.34 -6.85 0.33
N LEU A 349 -14.82 -7.99 0.84
CA LEU A 349 -14.21 -8.68 1.99
C LEU A 349 -12.76 -9.08 1.71
N THR A 350 -12.47 -9.50 0.48
CA THR A 350 -11.11 -9.84 0.05
C THR A 350 -10.20 -8.60 0.09
N VAL A 351 -10.63 -7.46 -0.47
CA VAL A 351 -9.89 -6.19 -0.38
C VAL A 351 -9.72 -5.74 1.07
N ASP A 352 -10.72 -5.98 1.92
CA ASP A 352 -10.67 -5.65 3.34
C ASP A 352 -9.77 -6.57 4.17
N SER A 353 -9.39 -7.74 3.64
CA SER A 353 -8.39 -8.62 4.24
C SER A 353 -6.94 -8.31 3.84
N LEU A 354 -6.71 -7.40 2.88
CA LEU A 354 -5.37 -7.11 2.37
C LEU A 354 -4.44 -6.50 3.42
N GLU A 355 -3.22 -7.00 3.49
CA GLU A 355 -2.19 -6.53 4.42
C GLU A 355 -0.92 -6.06 3.68
N ARG A 356 -0.20 -5.13 4.31
CA ARG A 356 1.11 -4.69 3.82
C ARG A 356 2.00 -5.92 3.61
N GLY A 357 2.63 -5.97 2.43
CA GLY A 357 3.53 -7.06 2.04
C GLY A 357 2.90 -8.12 1.15
N MET A 358 1.57 -8.17 1.04
CA MET A 358 0.89 -9.04 0.09
C MET A 358 1.19 -8.67 -1.36
N TRP A 359 1.14 -9.64 -2.26
CA TRP A 359 1.42 -9.45 -3.68
C TRP A 359 0.15 -9.52 -4.49
N VAL A 360 0.04 -8.61 -5.45
CA VAL A 360 -1.06 -8.54 -6.41
C VAL A 360 -0.47 -8.55 -7.81
N GLU A 361 -1.02 -9.39 -8.66
CA GLU A 361 -0.69 -9.42 -10.08
C GLU A 361 -1.78 -8.70 -10.87
N PHE A 362 -1.38 -7.65 -11.60
CA PHE A 362 -2.25 -6.90 -12.49
C PHE A 362 -1.99 -7.27 -13.94
N GLN A 363 -3.06 -7.49 -14.70
CA GLN A 363 -2.99 -7.58 -16.17
C GLN A 363 -2.91 -6.18 -16.77
N GLN A 364 -1.90 -5.96 -17.61
CA GLN A 364 -1.74 -4.72 -18.39
C GLN A 364 -2.48 -4.82 -19.72
N GLU A 365 -2.75 -3.65 -20.34
CA GLU A 365 -3.45 -3.56 -21.63
C GLU A 365 -2.70 -4.24 -22.78
N ASP A 366 -1.38 -4.40 -22.66
CA ASP A 366 -0.52 -5.10 -23.62
C ASP A 366 -0.52 -6.63 -23.44
N GLY A 367 -1.34 -7.16 -22.51
CA GLY A 367 -1.43 -8.57 -22.17
C GLY A 367 -0.31 -9.06 -21.24
N THR A 368 0.60 -8.17 -20.81
CA THR A 368 1.66 -8.53 -19.86
C THR A 368 1.14 -8.49 -18.42
N GLN A 369 1.70 -9.33 -17.56
CA GLN A 369 1.38 -9.33 -16.13
C GLN A 369 2.40 -8.50 -15.35
N ARG A 370 1.91 -7.67 -14.43
CA ARG A 370 2.72 -6.85 -13.53
C ARG A 370 2.48 -7.31 -12.09
N LYS A 371 3.50 -7.90 -11.47
CA LYS A 371 3.49 -8.23 -10.04
C LYS A 371 3.91 -7.01 -9.24
N VAL A 372 3.10 -6.64 -8.25
CA VAL A 372 3.35 -5.52 -7.36
C VAL A 372 3.16 -5.93 -5.92
N LYS A 373 3.93 -5.33 -5.03
CA LYS A 373 3.81 -5.54 -3.60
C LYS A 373 2.94 -4.44 -3.01
N LEU A 374 1.99 -4.80 -2.16
CA LEU A 374 1.20 -3.86 -1.40
C LEU A 374 2.11 -3.20 -0.34
N ALA A 375 2.46 -1.95 -0.57
CA ALA A 375 3.44 -1.22 0.21
C ALA A 375 2.80 -0.53 1.42
N TRP A 376 1.56 -0.06 1.27
CA TRP A 376 0.83 0.62 2.32
C TRP A 376 -0.69 0.53 2.09
N VAL A 377 -1.43 0.47 3.20
CA VAL A 377 -2.89 0.47 3.24
C VAL A 377 -3.33 1.65 4.10
N SER A 378 -4.28 2.45 3.62
CA SER A 378 -4.77 3.56 4.41
C SER A 378 -5.49 3.09 5.68
N PRO A 379 -5.46 3.85 6.79
CA PRO A 379 -6.11 3.43 8.04
C PRO A 379 -7.61 3.15 7.90
N ARG A 380 -8.27 3.80 6.95
CA ARG A 380 -9.69 3.57 6.63
C ARG A 380 -9.90 2.67 5.41
N ARG A 381 -8.82 2.08 4.88
CA ARG A 381 -8.80 1.14 3.76
C ARG A 381 -9.46 1.69 2.49
N THR A 382 -9.40 3.01 2.30
CA THR A 382 -9.95 3.69 1.11
C THR A 382 -8.93 3.86 -0.01
N LEU A 383 -7.64 3.73 0.31
CA LEU A 383 -6.53 3.90 -0.63
C LEU A 383 -5.41 2.90 -0.34
N PHE A 384 -4.89 2.29 -1.40
CA PHE A 384 -3.81 1.31 -1.37
C PHE A 384 -2.63 1.86 -2.18
N ILE A 385 -1.41 1.70 -1.68
CA ILE A 385 -0.20 2.08 -2.42
C ILE A 385 0.59 0.81 -2.73
N PHE A 386 0.87 0.62 -4.02
CA PHE A 386 1.62 -0.51 -4.53
C PHE A 386 3.01 -0.06 -4.97
N SER A 387 4.00 -0.92 -4.77
CA SER A 387 5.38 -0.69 -5.21
C SER A 387 5.85 -1.83 -6.12
N THR A 388 6.60 -1.46 -7.16
CA THR A 388 7.32 -2.42 -8.00
C THR A 388 8.75 -2.62 -7.49
N GLY A 389 9.23 -3.87 -7.48
CA GLY A 389 10.58 -4.20 -6.99
C GLY A 389 11.72 -3.61 -7.82
N ALA A 390 11.51 -3.41 -9.13
CA ALA A 390 12.59 -3.09 -10.07
C ALA A 390 12.81 -1.59 -10.37
N ARG A 391 11.81 -0.71 -10.13
CA ARG A 391 11.91 0.71 -10.50
C ARG A 391 11.59 1.68 -9.36
N GLN A 392 11.26 1.17 -8.17
CA GLN A 392 10.70 1.98 -7.08
C GLN A 392 9.52 2.86 -7.55
N GLU A 393 8.83 2.46 -8.62
CA GLU A 393 7.62 3.13 -9.06
C GLU A 393 6.52 2.71 -8.09
N ALA A 394 6.08 3.69 -7.30
CA ALA A 394 4.93 3.57 -6.44
C ALA A 394 3.72 4.23 -7.10
N PHE A 395 2.58 3.55 -7.06
CA PHE A 395 1.32 4.13 -7.50
C PHE A 395 0.24 3.87 -6.44
N SER A 396 -0.73 4.78 -6.36
CA SER A 396 -1.87 4.64 -5.48
C SER A 396 -3.11 4.21 -6.26
N MET A 397 -3.99 3.45 -5.60
CA MET A 397 -5.25 2.97 -6.16
C MET A 397 -6.35 3.07 -5.09
N PRO A 398 -7.49 3.72 -5.38
CA PRO A 398 -8.65 3.71 -4.49
C PRO A 398 -9.22 2.31 -4.30
N ALA A 399 -9.82 2.04 -3.14
CA ALA A 399 -10.41 0.75 -2.80
C ALA A 399 -11.41 0.25 -3.87
N GLY A 400 -12.33 1.11 -4.31
CA GLY A 400 -13.31 0.75 -5.34
C GLY A 400 -12.68 0.30 -6.66
N GLN A 401 -11.59 0.96 -7.09
CA GLN A 401 -10.88 0.54 -8.31
C GLN A 401 -10.19 -0.82 -8.14
N LEU A 402 -9.68 -1.12 -6.93
CA LEU A 402 -9.08 -2.41 -6.63
C LEU A 402 -10.13 -3.53 -6.58
N VAL A 403 -11.29 -3.25 -5.99
CA VAL A 403 -12.45 -4.15 -6.01
C VAL A 403 -12.87 -4.45 -7.44
N ASP A 404 -13.05 -3.42 -8.27
CA ASP A 404 -13.42 -3.58 -9.68
C ASP A 404 -12.35 -4.39 -10.46
N ALA A 405 -11.06 -4.13 -10.20
CA ALA A 405 -9.98 -4.87 -10.85
C ALA A 405 -9.97 -6.37 -10.47
N LEU A 406 -10.22 -6.71 -9.20
CA LEU A 406 -10.33 -8.10 -8.75
C LEU A 406 -11.59 -8.77 -9.30
N ARG A 407 -12.72 -8.06 -9.28
CA ARG A 407 -14.00 -8.54 -9.80
C ARG A 407 -13.94 -8.84 -11.30
N ASP A 408 -13.27 -7.98 -12.07
CA ASP A 408 -13.06 -8.15 -13.51
C ASP A 408 -11.99 -9.20 -13.85
N GLY A 409 -11.31 -9.79 -12.86
CA GLY A 409 -10.19 -10.71 -13.07
C GLY A 409 -8.91 -10.04 -13.63
N LYS A 410 -8.85 -8.71 -13.62
CA LYS A 410 -7.68 -7.92 -14.02
C LYS A 410 -6.61 -7.89 -12.93
N ALA A 411 -6.98 -8.23 -11.69
CA ALA A 411 -6.07 -8.39 -10.57
C ALA A 411 -6.24 -9.79 -9.94
N THR A 412 -5.15 -10.39 -9.48
CA THR A 412 -5.18 -11.63 -8.70
C THR A 412 -4.23 -11.56 -7.51
N LEU A 413 -4.63 -12.13 -6.37
CA LEU A 413 -3.79 -12.21 -5.17
C LEU A 413 -2.84 -13.39 -5.27
N ILE A 414 -1.60 -13.18 -4.84
CA ILE A 414 -0.59 -14.23 -4.83
C ILE A 414 -0.16 -14.57 -3.41
N GLY A 415 -0.26 -15.85 -3.04
CA GLY A 415 0.34 -16.42 -1.84
C GLY A 415 1.83 -16.73 -2.04
N LEU A 416 2.68 -16.27 -1.12
CA LEU A 416 4.10 -16.62 -1.06
C LEU A 416 4.28 -17.79 -0.09
N GLU A 417 4.35 -19.01 -0.61
CA GLU A 417 4.78 -20.17 0.18
C GLU A 417 6.28 -20.44 -0.07
N GLY A 418 7.02 -20.80 0.99
CA GLY A 418 8.46 -21.08 0.90
C GLY A 418 8.77 -22.31 0.06
N VAL A 419 9.82 -22.26 -0.76
CA VAL A 419 10.06 -23.27 -1.80
C VAL A 419 10.55 -24.59 -1.21
N VAL A 420 11.38 -24.54 -0.16
CA VAL A 420 11.89 -25.75 0.52
C VAL A 420 10.76 -26.39 1.33
N GLY A 421 9.96 -25.59 2.05
CA GLY A 421 8.81 -26.09 2.81
C GLY A 421 7.77 -26.80 1.94
N ARG A 422 7.43 -26.20 0.78
CA ARG A 422 6.55 -26.81 -0.22
C ARG A 422 7.12 -28.14 -0.74
N ALA A 423 8.39 -28.15 -1.15
CA ALA A 423 9.04 -29.35 -1.68
C ALA A 423 9.12 -30.49 -0.65
N LEU A 424 9.39 -30.18 0.62
CA LEU A 424 9.40 -31.16 1.71
C LEU A 424 8.00 -31.73 1.97
N SER A 425 6.97 -30.89 1.96
CA SER A 425 5.58 -31.31 2.14
C SER A 425 5.11 -32.21 1.00
N GLU A 426 5.46 -31.87 -0.25
CA GLU A 426 5.23 -32.72 -1.43
C GLU A 426 6.00 -34.04 -1.34
N ALA A 427 7.25 -34.01 -0.87
CA ALA A 427 8.09 -35.19 -0.76
C ALA A 427 7.63 -36.17 0.31
N ILE A 428 7.08 -35.68 1.42
CA ILE A 428 6.54 -36.47 2.54
C ILE A 428 5.11 -36.93 2.24
N GLY A 429 4.32 -36.13 1.51
CA GLY A 429 2.94 -36.45 1.12
C GLY A 429 2.83 -37.38 -0.10
N ALA A 430 3.88 -37.55 -0.90
CA ALA A 430 3.89 -38.47 -2.02
C ALA A 430 4.02 -39.93 -1.53
N PRO A 431 3.04 -40.82 -1.78
CA PRO A 431 3.22 -42.24 -1.51
C PRO A 431 4.39 -42.76 -2.36
N ALA A 432 5.27 -43.55 -1.76
CA ALA A 432 6.36 -44.23 -2.43
C ALA A 432 5.79 -45.17 -3.51
N ASN A 433 5.70 -44.69 -4.74
CA ASN A 433 5.51 -45.55 -5.91
C ASN A 433 6.85 -46.22 -6.20
N ASP A 434 7.10 -47.35 -5.53
CA ASP A 434 8.13 -48.31 -5.94
C ASP A 434 7.69 -48.97 -7.27
N PRO A 435 8.50 -48.90 -8.35
CA PRO A 435 8.18 -49.56 -9.61
C PRO A 435 8.61 -51.04 -9.65
N GLU A 436 8.78 -51.73 -8.50
CA GLU A 436 9.29 -53.11 -8.46
C GLU A 436 8.25 -54.22 -8.21
N HIS A 437 6.95 -53.96 -8.24
CA HIS A 437 5.92 -55.01 -8.03
C HIS A 437 4.90 -55.21 -9.16
N THR A 438 5.24 -54.90 -10.41
CA THR A 438 4.43 -55.27 -11.60
C THR A 438 5.20 -56.17 -12.58
N ALA A 439 5.73 -57.29 -12.06
CA ALA A 439 6.14 -58.43 -12.88
C ALA A 439 5.83 -59.76 -12.17
N ALA A 440 4.54 -59.99 -11.91
CA ALA A 440 3.98 -61.32 -11.66
C ALA A 440 2.47 -61.29 -11.93
N ALA A 441 2.11 -61.29 -13.21
CA ALA A 441 0.84 -61.77 -13.74
C ALA A 441 1.06 -62.28 -15.17
#